data_AF-J1QIS5-F1
#
_entry.id   AF-J1QIS5-F1
#
_cell.length_a   1.000
_cell.length_b   1.000
_cell.length_c   1.000
_cell.angle_alpha   90.00
_cell.angle_beta   90.00
_cell.angle_gamma   90.00
#
_symmetry.space_group_name_H-M   'P 1'
#
loop_
_entity.id
_entity.type
_entity.pdbx_description
1 polymer ?
#
loop_
_entity_poly.entity_id
_entity_poly.type
_entity_poly.pdbx_seq_one_letter_code
_entity_poly.pdbx_strand_id
1 'polypeptide(L)' 'MHRRAFFKKHYDKAQLQAGIMLCKLCHKTIHRFYDEMTLAKEYNSLAFLLTSDKIQQHIEWAKKQRQTVPI' A
#
# COMPACT_ATOMS: atom_id res chain seq x y z
N MET A 1 -1.67 -8.41 -9.95
CA MET A 1 -1.02 -7.84 -11.17
C MET A 1 0.32 -8.48 -11.59
N HIS A 2 1.03 -9.22 -10.71
CA HIS A 2 2.42 -9.69 -10.90
C HIS A 2 2.73 -10.50 -12.19
N ARG A 3 1.72 -11.10 -12.84
CA ARG A 3 1.91 -11.87 -14.08
C ARG A 3 2.22 -11.04 -15.32
N ARG A 4 2.05 -9.71 -15.28
CA ARG A 4 2.26 -8.82 -16.44
C ARG A 4 3.76 -8.68 -16.76
N ALA A 5 4.08 -8.44 -18.03
CA ALA A 5 5.46 -8.39 -18.54
C ALA A 5 6.34 -7.36 -17.81
N PHE A 6 5.81 -6.18 -17.48
CA PHE A 6 6.52 -5.16 -16.71
C PHE A 6 7.07 -5.74 -15.40
N PHE A 7 6.22 -6.39 -14.59
CA PHE A 7 6.65 -6.92 -13.29
C PHE A 7 7.65 -8.06 -13.42
N LYS A 8 7.46 -8.95 -14.40
CA LYS A 8 8.42 -10.04 -14.68
C LYS A 8 9.81 -9.55 -15.11
N LYS A 9 9.89 -8.38 -15.75
CA LYS A 9 11.14 -7.79 -16.24
C LYS A 9 11.88 -7.01 -15.16
N HIS A 10 11.13 -6.34 -14.27
CA HIS A 10 11.69 -5.37 -13.32
C HIS A 10 11.86 -5.91 -11.90
N TYR A 11 11.22 -7.04 -11.57
CA TYR A 11 11.24 -7.59 -10.21
C TYR A 11 11.44 -9.11 -10.23
N ASP A 12 12.16 -9.60 -9.23
CA ASP A 12 12.27 -11.03 -8.97
C ASP A 12 11.05 -11.54 -8.17
N LYS A 13 11.01 -12.87 -7.98
CA LYS A 13 9.89 -13.52 -7.27
C LYS A 13 9.80 -13.11 -5.80
N ALA A 14 10.93 -12.91 -5.12
CA ALA A 14 10.94 -12.54 -3.71
C ALA A 14 10.43 -11.10 -3.52
N GLN A 15 10.84 -10.19 -4.40
CA GLN A 15 10.35 -8.81 -4.44
C GLN A 15 8.83 -8.75 -4.70
N LEU A 16 8.32 -9.59 -5.61
CA LEU A 16 6.87 -9.66 -5.89
C LEU A 16 6.06 -10.32 -4.77
N GLN A 17 6.70 -11.03 -3.84
CA GLN A 17 6.07 -11.60 -2.65
C GLN A 17 6.25 -10.71 -1.41
N ALA A 18 7.15 -9.73 -1.48
CA ALA A 18 7.34 -8.76 -0.42
C ALA A 18 6.14 -7.82 -0.35
N GLY A 19 5.79 -7.43 0.87
CA GLY A 19 4.69 -6.52 1.16
C GLY A 19 4.78 -6.02 2.59
N ILE A 20 3.88 -5.11 2.94
CA ILE A 20 3.74 -4.60 4.30
C ILE A 20 2.39 -5.00 4.87
N MET A 21 2.39 -5.38 6.14
CA MET A 21 1.16 -5.65 6.87
C MET A 21 0.57 -4.33 7.34
N LEU A 22 -0.68 -4.08 6.96
CA LEU A 22 -1.43 -2.89 7.35
C LEU A 22 -2.69 -3.30 8.07
N CYS A 23 -3.10 -2.49 9.06
CA CYS A 23 -4.38 -2.73 9.71
C CYS A 23 -5.54 -2.59 8.71
N LYS A 24 -6.67 -3.25 9.00
CA LYS A 24 -7.83 -3.30 8.11
C LYS A 24 -8.32 -1.93 7.65
N LEU A 25 -8.27 -0.91 8.53
CA LEU A 25 -8.67 0.45 8.20
C LEU A 25 -7.76 1.08 7.14
N CYS A 26 -6.44 1.01 7.35
CA CYS A 26 -5.46 1.56 6.43
C CYS A 26 -5.47 0.81 5.10
N HIS A 27 -5.52 -0.53 5.14
CA HIS A 27 -5.57 -1.37 3.93
C HIS A 27 -6.77 -1.04 3.05
N LYS A 28 -7.97 -0.97 3.65
CA LYS A 28 -9.19 -0.60 2.92
C LYS A 28 -9.10 0.81 2.32
N THR A 29 -8.53 1.75 3.05
CA THR A 29 -8.45 3.15 2.60
C THR A 29 -7.47 3.33 1.45
N ILE A 30 -6.33 2.63 1.48
CA ILE A 30 -5.35 2.66 0.40
C ILE A 30 -5.97 2.19 -0.92
N HIS A 31 -6.71 1.08 -0.91
CA HIS A 31 -7.43 0.60 -2.10
C HIS A 31 -8.59 1.50 -2.54
N ARG A 32 -9.07 2.40 -1.67
CA ARG A 32 -10.02 3.44 -2.06
C ARG A 32 -9.34 4.61 -2.76
N PHE A 33 -8.08 4.88 -2.43
CA PHE A 33 -7.31 6.00 -3.00
C PHE A 33 -6.60 5.64 -4.30
N TYR A 34 -6.13 4.41 -4.41
CA TYR A 34 -5.28 3.95 -5.51
C TYR A 34 -5.71 2.58 -5.99
N ASP A 35 -5.68 2.39 -7.31
CA ASP A 35 -5.87 1.07 -7.89
C ASP A 35 -4.61 0.19 -7.71
N GLU A 36 -4.78 -1.11 -7.97
CA GLU A 36 -3.71 -2.10 -7.80
C GLU A 36 -2.48 -1.81 -8.70
N MET A 37 -2.65 -1.15 -9.85
CA MET A 37 -1.55 -0.83 -10.75
C MET A 37 -0.74 0.38 -10.27
N THR A 38 -1.42 1.44 -9.82
CA THR A 38 -0.76 2.60 -9.21
C THR A 38 0.00 2.16 -7.96
N LEU A 39 -0.60 1.32 -7.11
CA LEU A 39 0.10 0.75 -5.95
C LEU A 39 1.33 -0.05 -6.35
N ALA A 40 1.23 -0.88 -7.39
CA ALA A 40 2.33 -1.71 -7.85
C ALA A 40 3.52 -0.93 -8.44
N LYS A 41 3.25 0.20 -9.08
CA LYS A 41 4.26 0.96 -9.84
C LYS A 41 4.82 2.14 -9.07
N GLU A 42 3.98 2.83 -8.31
CA GLU A 42 4.31 4.11 -7.68
C GLU A 42 4.39 4.01 -6.16
N TYR A 43 3.64 3.12 -5.53
CA TYR A 43 3.55 3.00 -4.06
C TYR A 43 3.84 1.58 -3.56
N ASN A 44 4.83 0.92 -4.15
CA ASN A 44 5.15 -0.50 -3.90
C ASN A 44 6.01 -0.75 -2.65
N SER A 45 6.35 0.30 -1.90
CA SER A 45 7.12 0.22 -0.66
C SER A 45 6.53 1.18 0.37
N LEU A 46 6.83 0.96 1.66
CA LEU A 46 6.40 1.87 2.72
C LEU A 46 6.94 3.29 2.49
N ALA A 47 8.20 3.41 2.05
CA ALA A 47 8.83 4.69 1.79
C ALA A 47 8.07 5.48 0.72
N PHE A 48 7.72 4.84 -0.41
CA PHE A 48 6.92 5.49 -1.45
C PHE A 48 5.49 5.75 -0.99
N LEU A 49 4.86 4.83 -0.27
CA LEU A 49 3.49 5.02 0.21
C LEU A 49 3.39 6.25 1.14
N LEU A 50 4.42 6.51 1.94
CA LEU A 50 4.50 7.68 2.82
C LEU A 50 4.75 9.00 2.10
N THR A 51 5.19 9.00 0.82
CA THR A 51 5.31 10.25 0.06
C THR A 51 3.97 10.78 -0.45
N SER A 52 2.88 10.02 -0.29
CA SER A 52 1.54 10.46 -0.69
C SER A 52 0.89 11.38 0.36
N ASP A 53 0.54 12.60 -0.06
CA ASP A 53 -0.24 13.53 0.78
C ASP A 53 -1.58 12.95 1.24
N LYS A 54 -2.25 12.17 0.38
CA LYS A 54 -3.53 11.51 0.73
C LYS A 54 -3.32 10.50 1.86
N ILE A 55 -2.23 9.75 1.80
CA ILE A 55 -1.88 8.77 2.83
C ILE A 55 -1.49 9.47 4.13
N GLN A 56 -0.66 10.52 4.06
CA GLN A 56 -0.28 11.28 5.26
C GLN A 56 -1.50 11.87 5.97
N GLN A 57 -2.42 12.50 5.23
CA GLN A 57 -3.68 13.01 5.78
C GLN A 57 -4.54 11.90 6.40
N HIS A 58 -4.60 10.74 5.75
CA HIS A 58 -5.31 9.59 6.31
C HIS A 58 -4.67 9.09 7.61
N ILE A 59 -3.35 8.99 7.68
CA ILE A 59 -2.64 8.57 8.89
C ILE A 59 -2.95 9.52 10.05
N GLU A 60 -2.88 10.84 9.84
CA GLU A 60 -3.20 11.83 10.87
C GLU A 60 -4.65 11.75 11.36
N TRP A 61 -5.59 11.46 10.44
CA TRP A 61 -6.98 11.20 10.81
C TRP A 61 -7.16 9.84 11.51
N ALA A 62 -6.47 8.81 11.04
CA ALA A 62 -6.57 7.43 11.54
C ALA A 62 -6.07 7.31 12.98
N LYS A 63 -5.02 8.05 13.34
CA LYS A 63 -4.51 8.17 14.73
C LYS A 63 -5.57 8.60 15.74
N LYS A 64 -6.58 9.36 15.30
CA LYS A 64 -7.68 9.86 16.14
C LYS A 64 -8.84 8.87 16.26
N GLN A 65 -8.85 7.81 15.44
CA GLN A 65 -9.91 6.80 15.47
C GLN A 65 -9.62 5.80 16.58
N ARG A 66 -10.64 5.48 17.39
CA ARG A 66 -10.58 4.34 18.31
C ARG A 66 -10.61 3.05 17.51
N GLN A 67 -9.44 2.46 17.23
CA GLN A 67 -9.35 1.16 16.56
C GLN A 67 -9.56 0.04 17.57
N THR A 68 -10.64 -0.74 17.40
CA THR A 68 -10.93 -1.94 18.19
C THR A 68 -10.40 -3.22 17.53
N VAL A 69 -9.56 -3.11 16.50
CA VAL A 69 -9.14 -4.24 15.67
C VAL A 69 -7.69 -4.61 16.00
N PRO A 70 -7.41 -5.82 16.52
CA PRO A 70 -6.04 -6.29 16.70
C PRO A 70 -5.34 -6.45 15.35
N ILE A 71 -4.04 -6.19 15.33
CA ILE A 71 -3.13 -6.38 14.18
C ILE A 71 -3.00 -7.87 13.87
#